data_AF-A0A7C2ESX4-F1
#
_entry.id   AF-A0A7C2ESX4-F1
#
_cell.length_a   1.000
_cell.length_b   1.000
_cell.length_c   1.000
_cell.angle_alpha   90.00
_cell.angle_beta   90.00
_cell.angle_gamma   90.00
#
_symmetry.space_group_name_H-M   'P 1'
#
loop_
_entity.id
_entity.type
_entity.pdbx_description
1 polymer ?
#
loop_
_entity_poly.entity_id
_entity_poly.type
_entity_poly.pdbx_seq_one_letter_code
_entity_poly.pdbx_strand_id
1 'polypeptide(L)'
;MRLGLTRPLWLLAPTGRSSSFPDGELPGAPFHPPVQGEGLPGCSGGGGGIMITRPAMKLNWEGTNRILQAAVKKVHQIGIPMSIAVVDEGGHLLGFARTDNGKPHNIRIAQVKARAAASNRLPTGKINSSGQPVNDHMAIALPLAAGTDIYVTFAGGLPIIVEGHCVGGVGVSGGTGEQDAEVAQAGIRALTSAG
;
A
#
# COMPACT_ATOMS: atom_id res chain seq x y z
N MET A 1 60.69 -20.26 -19.21
CA MET A 1 59.79 -19.91 -20.33
C MET A 1 58.52 -19.30 -19.75
N ARG A 2 58.31 -18.02 -20.02
CA ARG A 2 57.16 -17.20 -19.59
C ARG A 2 56.02 -17.35 -20.60
N LEU A 3 54.82 -17.68 -20.13
CA LEU A 3 53.51 -17.43 -20.74
C LEU A 3 52.52 -17.39 -19.57
N GLY A 4 51.62 -16.44 -19.36
CA GLY A 4 51.11 -15.34 -20.18
C GLY A 4 49.72 -15.03 -19.61
N LEU A 5 49.68 -14.33 -18.47
CA LEU A 5 48.44 -13.90 -17.80
C LEU A 5 47.75 -12.83 -18.67
N THR A 6 46.71 -13.22 -19.40
CA THR A 6 45.80 -12.30 -20.08
C THR A 6 44.84 -11.69 -19.07
N ARG A 7 45.13 -10.45 -18.64
CA ARG A 7 44.22 -9.62 -17.83
C ARG A 7 43.16 -8.99 -18.76
N PRO A 8 41.88 -8.97 -18.38
CA PRO A 8 40.83 -8.39 -19.20
C PRO A 8 40.95 -6.85 -19.28
N LEU A 9 40.74 -6.36 -20.50
CA LEU A 9 40.91 -4.99 -20.99
C LEU A 9 39.75 -4.06 -20.54
N TRP A 10 39.62 -3.79 -19.23
CA TRP A 10 38.70 -2.78 -18.71
C TRP A 10 39.36 -1.78 -17.74
N LEU A 11 40.69 -1.80 -17.63
CA LEU A 11 41.45 -0.86 -16.82
C LEU A 11 41.95 0.30 -17.69
N LEU A 12 41.08 1.25 -18.02
CA LEU A 12 41.44 2.57 -18.55
C LEU A 12 40.31 3.55 -18.22
N ALA A 13 40.40 4.17 -17.04
CA ALA A 13 39.64 5.37 -16.70
C ALA A 13 40.28 6.57 -17.41
N PRO A 14 39.54 7.38 -18.19
CA PRO A 14 40.02 8.69 -18.59
C PRO A 14 39.73 9.71 -17.49
N THR A 15 40.80 10.17 -16.85
CA THR A 15 40.86 11.44 -16.14
C THR A 15 40.63 12.60 -17.10
N GLY A 16 39.77 13.54 -16.72
CA GLY A 16 39.81 14.93 -17.17
C GLY A 16 39.08 15.25 -18.47
N ARG A 17 37.85 15.78 -18.33
CA ARG A 17 37.36 16.83 -19.24
C ARG A 17 36.47 17.78 -18.45
N SER A 18 37.04 18.93 -18.10
CA SER A 18 36.31 20.13 -17.76
C SER A 18 35.48 20.54 -18.98
N SER A 19 34.17 20.32 -18.93
CA SER A 19 33.25 21.05 -19.80
C SER A 19 32.74 22.24 -19.01
N SER A 20 33.41 23.38 -19.22
CA SER A 20 32.81 24.70 -19.05
C SER A 20 31.43 24.68 -19.72
N PHE A 21 30.38 24.83 -18.91
CA PHE A 21 29.06 25.16 -19.41
C PHE A 21 29.15 26.58 -19.99
N PRO A 22 28.85 26.79 -21.28
CA PRO A 22 28.73 28.14 -21.81
C PRO A 22 27.49 28.78 -21.19
N ASP A 23 27.65 30.02 -20.72
CA ASP A 23 26.57 30.94 -20.34
C ASP A 23 25.72 31.23 -21.58
N GLY A 24 24.79 30.32 -21.87
CA GLY A 24 23.82 30.41 -22.95
C GLY A 24 22.43 30.55 -22.37
N GLU A 25 21.96 31.80 -22.30
CA GLU A 25 20.58 32.19 -22.08
C GLU A 25 19.63 31.27 -22.86
N LEU A 26 18.86 30.44 -22.16
CA LEU A 26 17.76 29.71 -22.78
C LEU A 26 16.72 30.76 -23.23
N PRO A 27 16.31 30.81 -24.51
CA PRO A 27 15.30 31.75 -24.96
C PRO A 27 14.02 31.49 -24.17
N GLY A 28 13.53 32.54 -23.51
CA GLY A 28 12.38 32.49 -22.61
C GLY A 28 11.18 31.83 -23.28
N ALA A 29 10.79 30.65 -22.77
CA ALA A 29 9.49 30.10 -23.06
C ALA A 29 8.44 31.16 -22.68
N PRO A 30 7.45 31.45 -23.54
CA PRO A 30 6.46 32.47 -23.24
C PRO A 30 5.78 32.09 -21.92
N PHE A 31 5.90 32.98 -20.94
CA PHE A 31 5.20 32.88 -19.68
C PHE A 31 3.72 33.04 -19.98
N HIS A 32 3.03 31.92 -20.17
CA HIS A 32 1.58 31.94 -20.30
C HIS A 32 1.02 32.51 -18.99
N PRO A 33 0.20 33.58 -19.04
CA PRO A 33 -0.47 34.06 -17.85
C PRO A 33 -1.30 32.91 -17.25
N PRO A 34 -1.52 32.87 -15.93
CA PRO A 34 -2.43 31.90 -15.34
C PRO A 34 -3.76 32.00 -16.09
N VAL A 35 -4.21 30.88 -16.65
CA VAL A 35 -5.54 30.76 -17.24
C VAL A 35 -6.49 31.23 -16.16
N GLN A 36 -7.16 32.36 -16.38
CA GLN A 36 -8.20 32.84 -15.49
C GLN A 36 -9.19 31.70 -15.37
N GLY A 37 -9.38 31.22 -14.14
CA GLY A 37 -10.29 30.14 -13.85
C GLY A 37 -11.71 30.58 -14.21
N GLU A 38 -12.10 30.34 -15.45
CA GLU A 38 -13.49 30.12 -15.80
C GLU A 38 -13.94 28.99 -14.86
N GLY A 39 -14.65 29.37 -13.80
CA GLY A 39 -15.13 28.43 -12.80
C GLY A 39 -15.80 27.27 -13.50
N LEU A 40 -15.44 26.04 -13.09
CA LEU A 40 -16.18 24.85 -13.50
C LEU A 40 -17.67 25.19 -13.40
N PRO A 41 -18.45 25.05 -14.49
CA PRO A 41 -19.85 25.40 -14.49
C PRO A 41 -20.49 24.73 -13.29
N GLY A 42 -21.05 25.58 -12.42
CA GLY A 42 -21.48 25.19 -11.10
C GLY A 42 -22.34 23.94 -11.17
N CYS A 43 -22.06 23.00 -10.28
CA CYS A 43 -23.04 21.99 -9.89
C CYS A 43 -24.23 22.75 -9.30
N SER A 44 -25.13 23.22 -10.17
CA SER A 44 -26.37 23.85 -9.79
C SER A 44 -27.19 22.79 -9.05
N GLY A 45 -27.21 22.91 -7.73
CA GLY A 45 -28.13 22.15 -6.89
C GLY A 45 -29.55 22.42 -7.35
N GLY A 46 -30.22 21.40 -7.86
CA GLY A 46 -31.58 21.47 -8.35
C GLY A 46 -32.13 20.08 -8.62
N GLY A 47 -32.86 19.55 -7.65
CA GLY A 47 -33.63 18.32 -7.80
C GLY A 47 -33.72 17.54 -6.51
N GLY A 48 -34.83 17.70 -5.78
CA GLY A 48 -35.32 16.71 -4.82
C GLY A 48 -35.77 15.43 -5.54
N GLY A 49 -34.86 14.83 -6.31
CA GLY A 49 -35.01 13.52 -6.89
C GLY A 49 -34.54 12.47 -5.89
N ILE A 50 -35.11 11.27 -5.99
CA ILE A 50 -34.63 10.10 -5.25
C ILE A 50 -33.12 10.03 -5.41
N MET A 51 -32.41 10.12 -4.30
CA MET A 51 -30.95 10.03 -4.30
C MET A 51 -30.57 8.60 -4.71
N ILE A 52 -30.10 8.40 -5.95
CA ILE A 52 -29.59 7.10 -6.43
C ILE A 52 -28.11 6.93 -6.00
N THR A 53 -27.75 7.44 -4.82
CA THR A 53 -26.40 7.36 -4.25
C THR A 53 -26.47 7.00 -2.77
N ARG A 54 -25.41 6.37 -2.27
CA ARG A 54 -25.24 6.04 -0.85
C ARG A 54 -24.14 6.90 -0.25
N PRO A 55 -24.35 7.56 0.91
CA PRO A 55 -23.24 8.14 1.66
C PRO A 55 -22.31 7.01 2.14
N ALA A 56 -21.00 7.27 2.19
CA ALA A 56 -20.01 6.30 2.62
C ALA A 56 -18.98 6.96 3.52
N MET A 57 -18.70 6.32 4.66
CA MET A 57 -17.58 6.70 5.52
C MET A 57 -16.27 6.31 4.84
N LYS A 58 -15.30 7.23 4.80
CA LYS A 58 -14.00 7.02 4.16
C LYS A 58 -12.87 7.32 5.12
N LEU A 59 -11.83 6.51 5.07
CA LEU A 59 -10.61 6.76 5.82
C LEU A 59 -9.89 7.99 5.23
N ASN A 60 -9.52 8.94 6.08
CA ASN A 60 -8.76 10.11 5.67
C ASN A 60 -7.24 9.89 5.83
N TRP A 61 -6.46 10.90 5.46
CA TRP A 61 -5.00 10.88 5.60
C TRP A 61 -4.56 10.69 7.06
N GLU A 62 -5.15 11.43 8.00
CA GLU A 62 -4.78 11.38 9.42
C GLU A 62 -4.96 9.97 10.01
N GLY A 63 -6.09 9.32 9.73
CA GLY A 63 -6.36 7.96 10.14
C GLY A 63 -5.37 6.97 9.52
N THR A 64 -5.11 7.11 8.22
CA THR A 64 -4.12 6.28 7.50
C THR A 64 -2.72 6.41 8.12
N ASN A 65 -2.27 7.64 8.37
CA ASN A 65 -0.96 7.92 8.96
C ASN A 65 -0.85 7.37 10.38
N ARG A 66 -1.88 7.52 11.22
CA ARG A 66 -1.91 6.96 12.58
C ARG A 66 -1.82 5.43 12.59
N ILE A 67 -2.53 4.75 11.71
CA ILE A 67 -2.44 3.29 11.55
C ILE A 67 -1.01 2.89 11.21
N LEU A 68 -0.40 3.55 10.22
CA LEU A 68 0.97 3.24 9.78
C LEU A 68 1.98 3.45 10.90
N GLN A 69 1.92 4.59 11.61
CA GLN A 69 2.84 4.88 12.71
C GLN A 69 2.74 3.86 13.84
N ALA A 70 1.51 3.49 14.24
CA ALA A 70 1.28 2.49 15.28
C ALA A 70 1.73 1.09 14.85
N ALA A 71 1.47 0.71 13.60
CA ALA A 71 1.96 -0.54 13.02
C ALA A 71 3.49 -0.59 12.99
N VAL A 72 4.16 0.46 12.47
CA VAL A 72 5.62 0.55 12.45
C VAL A 72 6.22 0.48 13.85
N LYS A 73 5.61 1.17 14.84
CA LYS A 73 6.02 1.05 16.24
C LYS A 73 5.95 -0.39 16.74
N LYS A 74 4.89 -1.13 16.38
CA LYS A 74 4.74 -2.54 16.74
C LYS A 74 5.76 -3.43 16.03
N VAL A 75 6.09 -3.15 14.77
CA VAL A 75 7.15 -3.84 14.03
C VAL A 75 8.49 -3.69 14.76
N HIS A 76 8.84 -2.49 15.22
CA HIS A 76 10.05 -2.26 15.99
C HIS A 76 10.07 -3.00 17.34
N GLN A 77 8.92 -3.19 17.98
CA GLN A 77 8.82 -3.99 19.21
C GLN A 77 9.03 -5.48 18.96
N ILE A 78 8.56 -6.00 17.82
CA ILE A 78 8.73 -7.40 17.43
C ILE A 78 10.17 -7.66 16.93
N GLY A 79 10.81 -6.66 16.32
CA GLY A 79 12.18 -6.76 15.83
C GLY A 79 12.31 -7.52 14.50
N ILE A 80 11.22 -7.71 13.76
CA ILE A 80 11.21 -8.40 12.47
C ILE A 80 10.89 -7.40 11.36
N PRO A 81 11.71 -7.27 10.30
CA PRO A 81 11.42 -6.38 9.19
C PRO A 81 10.14 -6.75 8.42
N MET A 82 9.21 -5.79 8.28
CA MET A 82 7.88 -6.02 7.69
C MET A 82 7.50 -4.90 6.71
N SER A 83 6.55 -5.22 5.83
CA SER A 83 5.83 -4.26 4.97
C SER A 83 4.39 -4.14 5.43
N ILE A 84 3.87 -2.92 5.49
CA ILE A 84 2.54 -2.56 5.96
C ILE A 84 1.86 -1.77 4.84
N ALA A 85 0.67 -2.17 4.46
CA ALA A 85 -0.17 -1.49 3.48
C ALA A 85 -1.52 -1.13 4.10
N VAL A 86 -2.02 0.06 3.80
CA VAL A 86 -3.36 0.52 4.17
C VAL A 86 -4.09 0.89 2.89
N VAL A 87 -5.28 0.34 2.71
CA VAL A 87 -6.14 0.56 1.54
C VAL A 87 -7.51 1.09 1.94
N ASP A 88 -8.19 1.76 1.01
CA ASP A 88 -9.59 2.15 1.17
C ASP A 88 -10.57 0.96 0.96
N GLU A 89 -11.87 1.21 1.11
CA GLU A 89 -12.93 0.22 0.86
C GLU A 89 -12.89 -0.38 -0.56
N GLY A 90 -12.40 0.36 -1.56
CA GLY A 90 -12.21 -0.11 -2.94
C GLY A 90 -10.90 -0.89 -3.15
N GLY A 91 -10.07 -1.02 -2.10
CA GLY A 91 -8.76 -1.64 -2.16
C GLY A 91 -7.66 -0.75 -2.75
N HIS A 92 -7.91 0.53 -2.99
CA HIS A 92 -6.91 1.49 -3.44
C HIS A 92 -5.94 1.84 -2.32
N LEU A 93 -4.65 1.87 -2.64
CA LEU A 93 -3.59 2.14 -1.67
C LEU A 93 -3.68 3.58 -1.16
N LEU A 94 -3.88 3.74 0.15
CA LEU A 94 -3.87 5.04 0.83
C LEU A 94 -2.50 5.33 1.44
N GLY A 95 -1.83 4.29 1.93
CA GLY A 95 -0.54 4.45 2.59
C GLY A 95 0.24 3.14 2.66
N PHE A 96 1.57 3.26 2.68
CA PHE A 96 2.47 2.12 2.71
C PHE A 96 3.72 2.45 3.50
N ALA A 97 4.19 1.50 4.31
CA ALA A 97 5.46 1.57 5.00
C ALA A 97 6.20 0.24 4.88
N ARG A 98 7.51 0.29 4.62
CA ARG A 98 8.40 -0.86 4.70
C ARG A 98 9.54 -0.50 5.62
N THR A 99 9.71 -1.28 6.67
CA THR A 99 10.83 -1.07 7.61
C THR A 99 12.15 -1.49 6.98
N ASP A 100 13.25 -0.98 7.55
CA ASP A 100 14.60 -1.31 7.10
C ASP A 100 14.83 -2.83 7.09
N ASN A 101 15.60 -3.30 6.12
CA ASN A 101 15.85 -4.72 5.84
C ASN A 101 14.60 -5.55 5.48
N GLY A 102 13.44 -4.92 5.26
CA GLY A 102 12.23 -5.60 4.79
C GLY A 102 12.39 -6.16 3.38
N LYS A 103 12.07 -7.44 3.19
CA LYS A 103 12.22 -8.13 1.90
C LYS A 103 11.32 -7.50 0.82
N PRO A 104 11.79 -7.25 -0.42
CA PRO A 104 10.99 -6.60 -1.46
C PRO A 104 9.69 -7.31 -1.82
N HIS A 105 9.64 -8.65 -1.76
CA HIS A 105 8.40 -9.39 -2.06
C HIS A 105 7.26 -9.12 -1.07
N ASN A 106 7.58 -8.68 0.16
CA ASN A 106 6.58 -8.34 1.17
C ASN A 106 5.71 -7.15 0.76
N ILE A 107 6.21 -6.28 -0.13
CA ILE A 107 5.48 -5.09 -0.61
C ILE A 107 4.17 -5.53 -1.25
N ARG A 108 4.24 -6.44 -2.24
CA ARG A 108 3.05 -6.90 -2.97
C ARG A 108 2.15 -7.73 -2.06
N ILE A 109 2.71 -8.60 -1.22
CA ILE A 109 1.94 -9.46 -0.32
C ILE A 109 1.14 -8.60 0.67
N ALA A 110 1.73 -7.58 1.27
CA ALA A 110 1.03 -6.68 2.20
C ALA A 110 -0.14 -5.96 1.52
N GLN A 111 0.06 -5.45 0.30
CA GLN A 111 -1.00 -4.78 -0.48
C GLN A 111 -2.15 -5.73 -0.84
N VAL A 112 -1.82 -6.95 -1.27
CA VAL A 112 -2.79 -8.01 -1.58
C VAL A 112 -3.60 -8.41 -0.34
N LYS A 113 -2.94 -8.60 0.80
CA LYS A 113 -3.61 -8.89 2.07
C LYS A 113 -4.56 -7.76 2.49
N ALA A 114 -4.12 -6.50 2.37
CA ALA A 114 -4.95 -5.34 2.69
C ALA A 114 -6.20 -5.25 1.82
N ARG A 115 -6.04 -5.42 0.49
CA ARG A 115 -7.13 -5.43 -0.49
C ARG A 115 -8.11 -6.56 -0.23
N ALA A 116 -7.62 -7.78 -0.01
CA ALA A 116 -8.46 -8.93 0.29
C ALA A 116 -9.27 -8.73 1.57
N ALA A 117 -8.65 -8.16 2.61
CA ALA A 117 -9.34 -7.85 3.86
C ALA A 117 -10.43 -6.80 3.68
N ALA A 118 -10.16 -5.72 2.94
CA ALA A 118 -11.14 -4.68 2.63
C ALA A 118 -12.33 -5.22 1.81
N SER A 119 -12.04 -6.00 0.77
CA SER A 119 -13.03 -6.56 -0.15
C SER A 119 -13.93 -7.59 0.53
N ASN A 120 -13.34 -8.56 1.26
CA ASN A 120 -14.11 -9.61 1.92
C ASN A 120 -14.72 -9.15 3.24
N ARG A 121 -14.29 -7.99 3.77
CA ARG A 121 -14.67 -7.48 5.10
C ARG A 121 -14.39 -8.50 6.21
N LEU A 122 -13.37 -9.32 6.00
CA LEU A 122 -12.95 -10.42 6.84
C LEU A 122 -11.42 -10.45 6.94
N PRO A 123 -10.85 -10.99 8.03
CA PRO A 123 -9.42 -11.25 8.11
C PRO A 123 -8.93 -12.13 6.94
N THR A 124 -7.70 -11.94 6.47
CA THR A 124 -7.10 -12.90 5.53
C THR A 124 -6.63 -14.15 6.26
N GLY A 125 -6.53 -15.27 5.55
CA GLY A 125 -6.20 -16.56 6.13
C GLY A 125 -6.89 -17.71 5.40
N LYS A 126 -6.73 -18.93 5.91
CA LYS A 126 -7.43 -20.12 5.39
C LYS A 126 -8.90 -20.12 5.82
N ILE A 127 -9.66 -19.12 5.40
CA ILE A 127 -11.09 -18.97 5.70
C ILE A 127 -11.92 -18.77 4.42
N ASN A 128 -13.20 -19.12 4.48
CA ASN A 128 -14.17 -18.86 3.41
C ASN A 128 -14.82 -17.46 3.57
N SER A 129 -15.73 -17.13 2.66
CA SER A 129 -16.54 -15.90 2.67
C SER A 129 -17.43 -15.74 3.91
N SER A 130 -17.64 -16.80 4.69
CA SER A 130 -18.38 -16.81 5.96
C SER A 130 -17.46 -16.76 7.18
N GLY A 131 -16.13 -16.65 6.98
CA GLY A 131 -15.13 -16.61 8.04
C GLY A 131 -14.81 -17.98 8.67
N GLN A 132 -15.29 -19.08 8.09
CA GLN A 132 -15.02 -20.43 8.60
C GLN A 132 -13.72 -21.00 8.01
N PRO A 133 -12.94 -21.78 8.78
CA PRO A 133 -11.75 -22.44 8.26
C PRO A 133 -12.05 -23.32 7.04
N VAL A 134 -11.14 -23.32 6.07
CA VAL A 134 -11.21 -24.17 4.87
C VAL A 134 -10.06 -25.15 4.81
N ASN A 135 -10.26 -26.27 4.09
CA ASN A 135 -9.20 -27.22 3.80
C ASN A 135 -8.18 -26.66 2.78
N ASP A 136 -7.04 -27.32 2.65
CA ASP A 136 -5.94 -26.86 1.78
C ASP A 136 -6.34 -26.79 0.30
N HIS A 137 -7.22 -27.67 -0.15
CA HIS A 137 -7.76 -27.62 -1.52
C HIS A 137 -8.53 -26.32 -1.77
N MET A 138 -9.47 -25.98 -0.88
CA MET A 138 -10.25 -24.75 -0.99
C MET A 138 -9.40 -23.50 -0.78
N ALA A 139 -8.38 -23.57 0.09
CA ALA A 139 -7.40 -22.51 0.26
C ALA A 139 -6.70 -22.17 -1.07
N ILE A 140 -6.38 -23.17 -1.90
CA ILE A 140 -5.77 -22.94 -3.22
C ILE A 140 -6.81 -22.56 -4.28
N ALA A 141 -7.96 -23.22 -4.27
CA ALA A 141 -8.99 -23.04 -5.29
C ALA A 141 -9.66 -21.65 -5.26
N LEU A 142 -9.87 -21.07 -4.07
CA LEU A 142 -10.55 -19.78 -3.91
C LEU A 142 -9.79 -18.61 -4.57
N PRO A 143 -8.49 -18.37 -4.30
CA PRO A 143 -7.71 -17.36 -5.00
C PRO A 143 -7.64 -17.59 -6.52
N LEU A 144 -7.64 -18.84 -6.99
CA LEU A 144 -7.64 -19.16 -8.42
C LEU A 144 -8.97 -18.83 -9.10
N ALA A 145 -10.09 -19.02 -8.40
CA ALA A 145 -11.43 -18.75 -8.92
C ALA A 145 -11.82 -17.27 -8.82
N ALA A 146 -11.50 -16.61 -7.70
CA ALA A 146 -11.96 -15.25 -7.38
C ALA A 146 -10.91 -14.16 -7.67
N GLY A 147 -9.65 -14.52 -7.88
CA GLY A 147 -8.53 -13.60 -8.05
C GLY A 147 -7.58 -13.61 -6.86
N THR A 148 -6.28 -13.64 -7.16
CA THR A 148 -5.19 -13.75 -6.18
C THR A 148 -4.97 -12.47 -5.38
N ASP A 149 -5.63 -11.37 -5.74
CA ASP A 149 -5.62 -10.08 -5.07
C ASP A 149 -6.88 -9.80 -4.24
N ILE A 150 -7.92 -10.64 -4.37
CA ILE A 150 -9.20 -10.55 -3.66
C ILE A 150 -9.30 -11.63 -2.58
N TYR A 151 -8.72 -12.82 -2.81
CA TYR A 151 -8.65 -13.89 -1.81
C TYR A 151 -7.20 -14.27 -1.50
N VAL A 152 -6.87 -14.26 -0.20
CA VAL A 152 -5.52 -14.52 0.29
C VAL A 152 -5.57 -15.45 1.48
N THR A 153 -4.87 -16.56 1.36
CA THR A 153 -4.87 -17.62 2.39
C THR A 153 -3.84 -17.43 3.48
N PHE A 154 -2.95 -16.45 3.30
CA PHE A 154 -1.98 -16.05 4.32
C PHE A 154 -2.62 -15.03 5.28
N ALA A 155 -2.54 -15.33 6.58
CA ALA A 155 -2.98 -14.39 7.62
C ALA A 155 -2.10 -13.12 7.65
N GLY A 156 -2.68 -12.02 8.14
CA GLY A 156 -1.99 -10.73 8.26
C GLY A 156 -2.71 -9.54 7.63
N GLY A 157 -3.83 -9.78 6.94
CA GLY A 157 -4.76 -8.74 6.51
C GLY A 157 -5.96 -8.65 7.46
N LEU A 158 -6.34 -7.43 7.85
CA LEU A 158 -7.50 -7.16 8.71
C LEU A 158 -8.34 -6.02 8.12
N PRO A 159 -9.68 -6.15 8.13
CA PRO A 159 -10.56 -5.06 7.70
C PRO A 159 -10.57 -3.93 8.73
N ILE A 160 -10.67 -2.70 8.26
CA ILE A 160 -10.83 -1.52 9.11
C ILE A 160 -12.33 -1.27 9.23
N ILE A 161 -12.90 -1.63 10.38
CA ILE A 161 -14.32 -1.44 10.67
C ILE A 161 -14.47 -0.25 11.63
N VAL A 162 -15.24 0.76 11.22
CA VAL A 162 -15.60 1.93 12.03
C VAL A 162 -17.12 2.03 12.06
N GLU A 163 -17.72 2.03 13.25
CA GLU A 163 -19.18 2.09 13.43
C GLU A 163 -19.94 1.05 12.57
N GLY A 164 -19.39 -0.17 12.46
CA GLY A 164 -19.96 -1.25 11.64
C GLY A 164 -19.73 -1.11 10.12
N HIS A 165 -19.11 -0.04 9.65
CA HIS A 165 -18.78 0.19 8.24
C HIS A 165 -17.33 -0.19 7.94
N CYS A 166 -17.11 -0.98 6.89
CA CYS A 166 -15.76 -1.24 6.38
C CYS A 166 -15.27 -0.01 5.62
N VAL A 167 -14.30 0.70 6.18
CA VAL A 167 -13.71 1.91 5.56
C VAL A 167 -12.41 1.60 4.80
N GLY A 168 -11.92 0.35 4.90
CA GLY A 168 -10.70 -0.09 4.23
C GLY A 168 -10.10 -1.36 4.83
N GLY A 169 -8.81 -1.57 4.60
CA GLY A 169 -8.08 -2.74 5.08
C GLY A 169 -6.62 -2.43 5.39
N VAL A 170 -6.06 -3.14 6.37
CA VAL A 170 -4.62 -3.13 6.69
C VAL A 170 -4.05 -4.49 6.36
N GLY A 171 -2.90 -4.54 5.70
CA GLY A 171 -2.19 -5.77 5.40
C GLY A 171 -0.73 -5.68 5.79
N VAL A 172 -0.23 -6.71 6.45
CA VAL A 172 1.17 -6.80 6.90
C VAL A 172 1.82 -8.07 6.34
N SER A 173 3.09 -7.96 5.97
CA SER A 173 3.90 -9.08 5.51
C SER A 173 5.33 -8.96 6.00
N GLY A 174 5.82 -9.99 6.68
CA GLY A 174 7.25 -10.22 6.91
C GLY A 174 7.57 -11.21 8.03
N GLY A 175 6.66 -11.39 8.98
CA GLY A 175 6.78 -12.40 10.03
C GLY A 175 5.93 -13.64 9.77
N THR A 176 5.49 -14.30 10.85
CA THR A 176 4.44 -15.32 10.77
C THR A 176 3.07 -14.67 10.56
N GLY A 177 2.06 -15.48 10.19
CA GLY A 177 0.70 -14.97 10.00
C GLY A 177 0.12 -14.31 11.26
N GLU A 178 0.45 -14.83 12.44
CA GLU A 178 0.04 -14.28 13.73
C GLU A 178 0.74 -12.96 14.01
N GLN A 179 2.04 -12.86 13.74
CA GLN A 179 2.82 -11.63 13.92
C GLN A 179 2.34 -10.52 12.98
N ASP A 180 2.10 -10.86 11.71
CA ASP A 180 1.55 -9.94 10.74
C ASP A 180 0.17 -9.41 11.20
N ALA A 181 -0.71 -10.31 11.69
CA ALA A 181 -2.01 -9.94 12.22
C ALA A 181 -1.92 -9.07 13.49
N GLU A 182 -0.96 -9.36 14.38
CA GLU A 182 -0.73 -8.57 15.59
C GLU A 182 -0.33 -7.12 15.27
N VAL A 183 0.53 -6.93 14.27
CA VAL A 183 0.93 -5.60 13.78
C VAL A 183 -0.24 -4.87 13.13
N ALA A 184 -1.00 -5.56 12.27
CA ALA A 184 -2.19 -4.98 11.65
C ALA A 184 -3.21 -4.53 12.72
N GLN A 185 -3.43 -5.36 13.75
CA GLN A 185 -4.33 -5.06 14.84
C GLN A 185 -3.84 -3.88 15.69
N ALA A 186 -2.53 -3.75 15.91
CA ALA A 186 -1.95 -2.59 16.59
C ALA A 186 -2.21 -1.28 15.83
N GLY A 187 -2.10 -1.32 14.49
CA GLY A 187 -2.47 -0.20 13.63
C GLY A 187 -3.94 0.19 13.77
N ILE A 188 -4.85 -0.79 13.68
CA ILE A 188 -6.30 -0.54 13.78
C ILE A 188 -6.68 0.01 15.16
N ARG A 189 -6.11 -0.52 16.26
CA ARG A 189 -6.39 -0.03 17.62
C ARG A 189 -6.07 1.46 17.80
N ALA A 190 -5.08 1.98 17.07
CA ALA A 190 -4.70 3.39 17.14
C ALA A 190 -5.76 4.35 16.58
N LEU A 191 -6.73 3.86 15.81
CA LEU A 191 -7.89 4.65 15.37
C LEU A 191 -8.89 4.87 16.52
N THR A 192 -9.12 3.85 17.36
CA THR A 192 -10.13 3.88 18.43
C THR A 192 -9.59 4.46 19.73
N SER A 193 -8.28 4.39 20.00
CA SER A 193 -7.66 4.90 21.22
C SER A 193 -7.53 6.44 21.26
N ALA A 194 -8.40 7.16 20.55
CA ALA A 194 -8.60 8.60 20.73
C ALA A 194 -9.74 8.80 21.73
N GLY A 195 -9.41 8.66 23.02
CA GLY A 195 -10.29 8.86 24.17
C GLY A 195 -9.48 8.80 25.44
#